data_AF-A0A2E9NW97-F1
#
_entry.id   AF-A0A2E9NW97-F1
#
_cell.length_a   1.000
_cell.length_b   1.000
_cell.length_c   1.000
_cell.angle_alpha   90.00
_cell.angle_beta   90.00
_cell.angle_gamma   90.00
#
_symmetry.space_group_name_H-M   'P 1'
#
loop_
_entity.id
_entity.type
_entity.pdbx_description
1 polymer ?
#
loop_
_entity_poly.entity_id
_entity_poly.type
_entity_poly.pdbx_seq_one_letter_code
_entity_poly.pdbx_strand_id
1 'polypeptide(L)'
;MVELDIVLDPIVALLSDLWNPQKRIFLGYLGLAALIAAVVLRLRYPSSFSLKLLIRTLFAGKVWLSQSSFADIKLLLFNRLLFGGIVTQVLSKSTVGLSVYFLLMDTGWFSVTPGILLPEHMYPLIFTAILFIVDDYSRYWTHRALHRIPILWEFHKVHHSATTLTPLTIFRTHPVEAIVFSMRGALVQGTVVGAAFAVFGSNLNLFTILGANILSVLFHVVGSNLRHSHIQLRYPRGLERWLVSPAQHQLHHSVSEEHFDKNFGVAFSCWDLIHGTHHFSQARRLTYGLTENYNVDRVNHTLSHLLFAPLTAAYRCLSHFACSACSSLAAKGGKITSWARVRSTTQVVRPGSFQSQK
;
A
#
# COMPACT_ATOMS: atom_id res chain seq x y z
N MET A 1 -5.74 34.95 11.71
CA MET A 1 -6.72 33.85 11.56
C MET A 1 -6.25 32.85 10.51
N VAL A 2 -5.96 33.28 9.27
CA VAL A 2 -5.47 32.41 8.17
C VAL A 2 -4.24 31.54 8.53
N GLU A 3 -3.28 32.03 9.32
CA GLU A 3 -2.10 31.24 9.71
C GLU A 3 -2.39 30.15 10.76
N LEU A 4 -3.42 30.33 11.60
CA LEU A 4 -3.80 29.33 12.61
C LEU A 4 -4.53 28.16 11.95
N ASP A 5 -5.36 28.44 10.95
CA ASP A 5 -6.16 27.45 10.22
C ASP A 5 -5.28 26.45 9.45
N ILE A 6 -4.19 26.93 8.83
CA ILE A 6 -3.21 26.06 8.10
C ILE A 6 -2.59 24.99 9.00
N VAL A 7 -2.41 25.27 10.30
CA VAL A 7 -1.80 24.34 11.26
C VAL A 7 -2.85 23.50 12.00
N LEU A 8 -4.01 24.09 12.32
CA LEU A 8 -5.06 23.41 13.07
C LEU A 8 -5.88 22.44 12.19
N ASP A 9 -6.14 22.79 10.94
CA ASP A 9 -6.97 21.98 10.03
C ASP A 9 -6.41 20.56 9.81
N PRO A 10 -5.09 20.35 9.58
CA PRO A 10 -4.51 19.01 9.48
C PRO A 10 -4.69 18.16 10.74
N ILE A 11 -4.61 18.78 11.93
CA ILE A 11 -4.76 18.10 13.22
C ILE A 11 -6.23 17.72 13.44
N VAL A 12 -7.14 18.67 13.23
CA VAL A 12 -8.59 18.42 13.30
C VAL A 12 -8.99 17.33 12.30
N ALA A 13 -8.44 17.37 11.09
CA ALA A 13 -8.67 16.35 10.07
C ALA A 13 -8.06 14.98 10.42
N LEU A 14 -6.99 14.92 11.22
CA LEU A 14 -6.46 13.65 11.74
C LEU A 14 -7.38 13.10 12.83
N LEU A 15 -7.87 13.96 13.72
CA LEU A 15 -8.82 13.56 14.77
C LEU A 15 -10.15 13.10 14.18
N SER A 16 -10.62 13.72 13.09
CA SER A 16 -11.84 13.28 12.41
C SER A 16 -11.66 11.92 11.71
N ASP A 17 -10.47 11.63 11.19
CA ASP A 17 -10.15 10.33 10.59
C ASP A 17 -10.24 9.17 11.63
N LEU A 18 -10.08 9.45 12.93
CA LEU A 18 -10.28 8.47 14.00
C LEU A 18 -11.74 8.04 14.16
N TRP A 19 -12.69 8.85 13.70
CA TRP A 19 -14.13 8.56 13.75
C TRP A 19 -14.73 8.24 12.38
N ASN A 20 -13.92 8.21 11.33
CA ASN A 20 -14.38 7.94 9.97
C ASN A 20 -14.12 6.49 9.57
N PRO A 21 -15.14 5.63 9.41
CA PRO A 21 -14.98 4.22 9.03
C PRO A 21 -14.44 4.01 7.61
N GLN A 22 -14.34 5.05 6.78
CA GLN A 22 -13.62 4.99 5.50
C GLN A 22 -12.10 5.05 5.68
N LYS A 23 -11.63 5.38 6.89
CA LYS A 23 -10.21 5.56 7.21
C LYS A 23 -9.71 4.35 7.98
N ARG A 24 -8.48 3.95 7.67
CA ARG A 24 -7.86 2.79 8.28
C ARG A 24 -7.60 2.96 9.79
N ILE A 25 -7.39 4.21 10.23
CA ILE A 25 -7.18 4.58 11.64
C ILE A 25 -8.47 4.79 12.42
N PHE A 26 -9.63 4.49 11.83
CA PHE A 26 -10.89 4.47 12.54
C PHE A 26 -10.76 3.66 13.84
N LEU A 27 -11.19 4.25 14.96
CA LEU A 27 -11.04 3.66 16.29
C LEU A 27 -11.76 2.32 16.41
N GLY A 28 -12.86 2.11 15.67
CA GLY A 28 -13.50 0.79 15.60
C GLY A 28 -12.58 -0.28 15.01
N TYR A 29 -11.81 0.03 13.96
CA TYR A 29 -10.86 -0.94 13.37
C TYR A 29 -9.62 -1.13 14.24
N LEU A 30 -9.18 -0.10 14.96
CA LEU A 30 -8.05 -0.22 15.90
C LEU A 30 -8.46 -1.05 17.12
N GLY A 31 -9.66 -0.82 17.66
CA GLY A 31 -10.24 -1.64 18.73
C GLY A 31 -10.42 -3.10 18.31
N LEU A 32 -10.92 -3.33 17.09
CA LEU A 32 -11.04 -4.68 16.53
C LEU A 32 -9.67 -5.35 16.36
N ALA A 33 -8.66 -4.63 15.90
CA ALA A 33 -7.29 -5.16 15.82
C ALA A 33 -6.75 -5.54 17.21
N ALA A 34 -7.03 -4.74 18.25
CA ALA A 34 -6.66 -5.07 19.63
C ALA A 34 -7.39 -6.31 20.16
N LEU A 35 -8.68 -6.49 19.82
CA LEU A 35 -9.45 -7.69 20.15
C LEU A 35 -8.86 -8.93 19.46
N ILE A 36 -8.55 -8.83 18.17
CA ILE A 36 -7.91 -9.93 17.42
C ILE A 36 -6.54 -10.25 18.03
N ALA A 37 -5.75 -9.24 18.39
CA ALA A 37 -4.47 -9.44 19.08
C ALA A 37 -4.63 -10.15 20.44
N ALA A 38 -5.69 -9.85 21.19
CA ALA A 38 -6.02 -10.55 22.43
C ALA A 38 -6.28 -12.04 22.17
N VAL A 39 -7.06 -12.37 21.14
CA VAL A 39 -7.31 -13.76 20.72
C VAL A 39 -6.00 -14.45 20.32
N VAL A 40 -5.17 -13.81 19.50
CA VAL A 40 -3.87 -14.35 19.07
C VAL A 40 -2.97 -14.65 20.28
N LEU A 41 -2.87 -13.73 21.24
CA LEU A 41 -2.06 -13.92 22.44
C LEU A 41 -2.63 -15.01 23.35
N ARG A 42 -3.96 -15.10 23.49
CA ARG A 42 -4.62 -16.16 24.27
C ARG A 42 -4.36 -17.55 23.69
N LEU A 43 -4.35 -17.66 22.36
CA LEU A 43 -4.04 -18.91 21.66
C LEU A 43 -2.55 -19.26 21.71
N ARG A 44 -1.66 -18.26 21.67
CA ARG A 44 -0.20 -18.47 21.72
C ARG A 44 0.33 -18.77 23.12
N TYR A 45 -0.27 -18.17 24.15
CA TYR A 45 0.16 -18.28 25.54
C TYR A 45 -1.00 -18.67 26.46
N PRO A 46 -1.60 -19.86 26.29
CA PRO A 46 -2.86 -20.20 26.95
C PRO A 46 -2.79 -20.19 28.48
N SER A 47 -1.65 -20.58 29.05
CA SER A 47 -1.44 -20.64 30.51
C SER A 47 -0.95 -19.33 31.13
N SER A 48 -0.49 -18.37 30.32
CA SER A 48 0.11 -17.12 30.81
C SER A 48 -0.64 -15.87 30.33
N PHE A 49 -1.71 -16.05 29.55
CA PHE A 49 -2.52 -14.94 29.05
C PHE A 49 -3.17 -14.18 30.22
N SER A 50 -2.99 -12.86 30.20
CA SER A 50 -3.63 -11.94 31.14
C SER A 50 -3.84 -10.59 30.48
N LEU A 51 -4.76 -9.78 31.01
CA LEU A 51 -4.94 -8.40 30.55
C LEU A 51 -3.65 -7.58 30.68
N LYS A 52 -2.84 -7.84 31.72
CA LYS A 52 -1.53 -7.22 31.91
C LYS A 52 -0.55 -7.58 30.79
N LEU A 53 -0.52 -8.84 30.34
CA LEU A 53 0.30 -9.26 29.20
C LEU A 53 -0.19 -8.60 27.90
N LEU A 54 -1.51 -8.53 27.69
CA LEU A 54 -2.10 -7.88 26.52
C LEU A 54 -1.68 -6.41 26.44
N ILE A 55 -1.90 -5.64 27.51
CA ILE A 55 -1.55 -4.20 27.58
C ILE A 55 -0.05 -4.01 27.39
N ARG A 56 0.79 -4.78 28.08
CA ARG A 56 2.26 -4.71 27.94
C ARG A 56 2.73 -5.03 26.53
N THR A 57 2.05 -5.94 25.83
CA THR A 57 2.39 -6.29 24.46
C THR A 57 1.93 -5.18 23.52
N LEU A 58 0.65 -4.79 23.55
CA LEU A 58 0.09 -3.80 22.64
C LEU A 58 0.76 -2.44 22.78
N PHE A 59 1.05 -1.98 23.99
CA PHE A 59 1.59 -0.65 24.28
C PHE A 59 3.05 -0.71 24.75
N ALA A 60 3.83 -1.68 24.25
CA ALA A 60 5.23 -1.79 24.59
C ALA A 60 6.00 -0.49 24.22
N GLY A 61 6.60 0.18 25.20
CA GLY A 61 7.29 1.46 24.99
C GLY A 61 8.40 1.36 23.93
N LYS A 62 9.13 0.24 23.89
CA LYS A 62 10.15 -0.03 22.86
C LYS A 62 9.62 -0.02 21.41
N VAL A 63 8.31 -0.23 21.22
CA VAL A 63 7.65 -0.18 19.92
C VAL A 63 7.26 1.26 19.64
N TRP A 64 6.37 1.83 20.45
CA TRP A 64 5.73 3.12 20.18
C TRP A 64 6.65 4.34 20.36
N LEU A 65 7.65 4.25 21.23
CA LEU A 65 8.61 5.34 21.48
C LEU A 65 9.92 5.16 20.69
N SER A 66 9.94 4.23 19.72
CA SER A 66 11.10 4.03 18.84
C SER A 66 11.24 5.18 17.84
N GLN A 67 12.48 5.49 17.44
CA GLN A 67 12.75 6.45 16.36
C GLN A 67 12.02 6.08 15.06
N SER A 68 11.87 4.79 14.78
CA SER A 68 11.10 4.29 13.64
C SER A 68 9.63 4.66 13.72
N SER A 69 8.97 4.52 14.88
CA SER A 69 7.54 4.88 15.03
C SER A 69 7.33 6.39 15.00
N PHE A 70 8.26 7.17 15.54
CA PHE A 70 8.21 8.63 15.41
C PHE A 70 8.35 9.09 13.95
N ALA A 71 9.11 8.38 13.11
CA ALA A 71 9.18 8.69 11.69
C ALA A 71 7.84 8.49 10.97
N ASP A 72 7.07 7.46 11.34
CA ASP A 72 5.73 7.22 10.78
C ASP A 72 4.81 8.42 11.06
N ILE A 73 4.83 8.94 12.29
CA ILE A 73 4.04 10.13 12.69
C ILE A 73 4.52 11.38 11.94
N LYS A 74 5.84 11.60 11.85
CA LYS A 74 6.40 12.77 11.14
C LYS A 74 6.00 12.78 9.67
N LEU A 75 6.08 11.63 8.98
CA LEU A 75 5.68 11.50 7.59
C LEU A 75 4.16 11.64 7.41
N LEU A 76 3.36 11.09 8.32
CA LEU A 76 1.90 11.30 8.33
C LEU A 76 1.55 12.79 8.39
N LEU A 77 2.10 13.51 9.37
CA LEU A 77 1.83 14.94 9.54
C LEU A 77 2.35 15.76 8.35
N PHE A 78 3.55 15.47 7.86
CA PHE A 78 4.13 16.12 6.69
C PHE A 78 3.26 15.94 5.44
N ASN A 79 2.87 14.70 5.12
CA ASN A 79 2.01 14.43 3.97
C ASN A 79 0.63 15.05 4.12
N ARG A 80 0.08 15.12 5.35
CA ARG A 80 -1.21 15.78 5.58
C ARG A 80 -1.14 17.27 5.31
N LEU A 81 -0.08 17.94 5.74
CA LEU A 81 0.16 19.35 5.42
C LEU A 81 0.36 19.56 3.91
N LEU A 82 1.20 18.73 3.29
CA LEU A 82 1.52 18.84 1.87
C LEU A 82 0.30 18.63 0.97
N PHE A 83 -0.49 17.58 1.22
CA PHE A 83 -1.63 17.20 0.38
C PHE A 83 -2.98 17.75 0.86
N GLY A 84 -3.08 18.20 2.11
CA GLY A 84 -4.29 18.79 2.66
C GLY A 84 -4.48 20.26 2.33
N GLY A 85 -3.40 21.01 2.05
CA GLY A 85 -3.46 22.45 1.82
C GLY A 85 -3.56 22.91 0.36
N ILE A 86 -2.93 22.22 -0.60
CA ILE A 86 -2.69 22.81 -1.94
C ILE A 86 -2.75 21.80 -3.12
N VAL A 87 -2.46 20.52 -2.91
CA VAL A 87 -2.13 19.60 -4.02
C VAL A 87 -3.33 18.84 -4.64
N THR A 88 -4.57 19.16 -4.28
CA THR A 88 -5.78 18.46 -4.82
C THR A 88 -6.16 18.84 -6.26
N GLN A 89 -5.25 19.39 -7.06
CA GLN A 89 -5.45 19.67 -8.50
C GLN A 89 -4.82 18.64 -9.44
N VAL A 90 -4.34 17.51 -8.93
CA VAL A 90 -3.98 16.35 -9.77
C VAL A 90 -5.26 15.77 -10.39
N LEU A 91 -5.13 15.12 -11.56
CA LEU A 91 -6.18 14.36 -12.24
C LEU A 91 -7.08 13.65 -11.22
N SER A 92 -8.31 14.16 -11.06
CA SER A 92 -9.22 13.67 -10.02
C SER A 92 -9.95 12.41 -10.51
N LYS A 93 -10.37 11.56 -9.57
CA LYS A 93 -11.19 10.37 -9.89
C LYS A 93 -12.46 10.75 -10.64
N SER A 94 -13.10 11.86 -10.27
CA SER A 94 -14.31 12.36 -10.94
C SER A 94 -14.02 12.87 -12.34
N THR A 95 -12.91 13.58 -12.56
CA THR A 95 -12.48 14.01 -13.90
C THR A 95 -12.29 12.81 -14.83
N VAL A 96 -11.56 11.78 -14.39
CA VAL A 96 -11.39 10.55 -15.18
C VAL A 96 -12.73 9.85 -15.41
N GLY A 97 -13.55 9.72 -14.35
CA GLY A 97 -14.85 9.06 -14.45
C GLY A 97 -15.80 9.74 -15.43
N LEU A 98 -15.90 11.07 -15.37
CA LEU A 98 -16.70 11.85 -16.32
C LEU A 98 -16.15 11.72 -17.74
N SER A 99 -14.83 11.80 -17.91
CA SER A 99 -14.20 11.66 -19.24
C SER A 99 -14.49 10.30 -19.86
N VAL A 100 -14.35 9.21 -19.09
CA VAL A 100 -14.67 7.86 -19.54
C VAL A 100 -16.16 7.69 -19.82
N TYR A 101 -17.02 8.23 -18.97
CA TYR A 101 -18.48 8.22 -19.19
C TYR A 101 -18.85 8.90 -20.51
N PHE A 102 -18.39 10.13 -20.76
CA PHE A 102 -18.70 10.86 -21.99
C PHE A 102 -18.13 10.16 -23.22
N LEU A 103 -16.90 9.62 -23.14
CA LEU A 103 -16.31 8.84 -24.23
C LEU A 103 -17.18 7.62 -24.58
N LEU A 104 -17.70 6.89 -23.58
CA LEU A 104 -18.57 5.74 -23.81
C LEU A 104 -19.93 6.15 -24.38
N MET A 105 -20.52 7.26 -23.90
CA MET A 105 -21.79 7.77 -24.44
C MET A 105 -21.67 8.21 -25.90
N ASP A 106 -20.56 8.84 -26.27
CA ASP A 106 -20.30 9.31 -27.64
C ASP A 106 -20.25 8.16 -28.67
N THR A 107 -19.87 6.95 -28.23
CA THR A 107 -19.89 5.77 -29.13
C THR A 107 -21.29 5.37 -29.58
N GLY A 108 -22.35 5.76 -28.86
CA GLY A 108 -23.72 5.34 -29.12
C GLY A 108 -24.09 3.94 -28.61
N TRP A 109 -23.15 3.21 -27.99
CA TRP A 109 -23.37 1.82 -27.55
C TRP A 109 -24.10 1.74 -26.20
N PHE A 110 -24.05 2.82 -25.41
CA PHE A 110 -24.58 2.88 -24.04
C PHE A 110 -25.77 3.85 -23.90
N SER A 111 -26.38 4.24 -25.04
CA SER A 111 -27.46 5.24 -25.11
C SER A 111 -28.81 4.76 -24.54
N VAL A 112 -28.91 3.49 -24.17
CA VAL A 112 -30.08 2.89 -23.54
C VAL A 112 -29.66 2.46 -22.15
N THR A 113 -30.20 3.11 -21.12
CA THR A 113 -30.13 2.56 -19.76
C THR A 113 -30.69 1.15 -19.86
N PRO A 114 -29.94 0.09 -19.56
CA PRO A 114 -30.50 -1.25 -19.58
C PRO A 114 -31.77 -1.19 -18.72
N GLY A 115 -32.90 -1.67 -19.27
CA GLY A 115 -34.08 -1.90 -18.45
C GLY A 115 -33.69 -2.71 -17.21
N ILE A 116 -34.51 -2.72 -16.16
CA ILE A 116 -34.19 -3.43 -14.92
C ILE A 116 -34.03 -4.94 -15.23
N LEU A 117 -32.81 -5.38 -15.55
CA LEU A 117 -32.47 -6.77 -15.89
C LEU A 117 -32.17 -7.58 -14.63
N LEU A 118 -31.84 -6.91 -13.53
CA LEU A 118 -31.47 -7.51 -12.26
C LEU A 118 -32.23 -6.85 -11.10
N PRO A 119 -32.42 -7.54 -9.97
CA PRO A 119 -32.90 -6.92 -8.74
C PRO A 119 -32.06 -5.71 -8.33
N GLU A 120 -32.70 -4.65 -7.78
CA GLU A 120 -32.04 -3.37 -7.47
C GLU A 120 -30.78 -3.50 -6.60
N HIS A 121 -30.74 -4.45 -5.68
CA HIS A 121 -29.60 -4.69 -4.78
C HIS A 121 -28.39 -5.34 -5.48
N MET A 122 -28.57 -5.92 -6.67
CA MET A 122 -27.48 -6.57 -7.42
C MET A 122 -26.54 -5.54 -8.05
N TYR A 123 -27.04 -4.38 -8.47
CA TYR A 123 -26.23 -3.30 -9.04
C TYR A 123 -25.13 -2.82 -8.07
N PRO A 124 -25.44 -2.39 -6.83
CA PRO A 124 -24.41 -1.96 -5.89
C PRO A 124 -23.49 -3.10 -5.44
N LEU A 125 -23.99 -4.34 -5.37
CA LEU A 125 -23.15 -5.50 -5.05
C LEU A 125 -22.11 -5.77 -6.15
N ILE A 126 -22.55 -5.83 -7.41
CA ILE A 126 -21.67 -6.07 -8.57
C ILE A 126 -20.67 -4.92 -8.70
N PHE A 127 -21.13 -3.68 -8.63
CA PHE A 127 -20.24 -2.52 -8.72
C PHE A 127 -19.21 -2.50 -7.59
N THR A 128 -19.63 -2.72 -6.35
CA THR A 128 -18.72 -2.82 -5.20
C THR A 128 -17.67 -3.91 -5.40
N ALA A 129 -18.07 -5.09 -5.87
CA ALA A 129 -17.16 -6.21 -6.12
C ALA A 129 -16.15 -5.90 -7.24
N ILE A 130 -16.61 -5.39 -8.38
CA ILE A 130 -15.75 -5.03 -9.52
C ILE A 130 -14.76 -3.94 -9.09
N LEU A 131 -15.25 -2.87 -8.45
CA LEU A 131 -14.40 -1.77 -7.99
C LEU A 131 -13.32 -2.26 -7.03
N PHE A 132 -13.68 -3.11 -6.07
CA PHE A 132 -12.72 -3.64 -5.09
C PHE A 132 -11.69 -4.57 -5.74
N ILE A 133 -12.12 -5.50 -6.60
CA ILE A 133 -11.22 -6.46 -7.25
C ILE A 133 -10.24 -5.75 -8.19
N VAL A 134 -10.73 -4.82 -9.01
CA VAL A 134 -9.89 -4.06 -9.95
C VAL A 134 -8.95 -3.10 -9.21
N ASP A 135 -9.42 -2.46 -8.13
CA ASP A 135 -8.55 -1.64 -7.28
C ASP A 135 -7.47 -2.49 -6.60
N ASP A 136 -7.81 -3.65 -6.02
CA ASP A 136 -6.82 -4.50 -5.36
C ASP A 136 -5.80 -5.09 -6.35
N TYR A 137 -6.25 -5.55 -7.52
CA TYR A 137 -5.34 -6.08 -8.54
C TYR A 137 -4.38 -5.02 -9.11
N SER A 138 -4.88 -3.80 -9.30
CA SER A 138 -3.97 -2.70 -9.65
C SER A 138 -3.04 -2.32 -8.49
N ARG A 139 -3.39 -2.58 -7.21
CA ARG A 139 -2.47 -2.41 -6.05
C ARG A 139 -1.34 -3.40 -6.10
N TYR A 140 -1.66 -4.64 -6.41
CA TYR A 140 -0.65 -5.66 -6.62
C TYR A 140 0.39 -5.20 -7.68
N TRP A 141 -0.05 -4.72 -8.83
CA TRP A 141 0.87 -4.27 -9.90
C TRP A 141 1.64 -3.01 -9.54
N THR A 142 0.98 -2.01 -8.94
CA THR A 142 1.69 -0.80 -8.46
C THR A 142 2.76 -1.18 -7.45
N HIS A 143 2.43 -2.03 -6.47
CA HIS A 143 3.34 -2.47 -5.44
C HIS A 143 4.53 -3.27 -6.01
N ARG A 144 4.25 -4.19 -6.93
CA ARG A 144 5.31 -4.90 -7.66
C ARG A 144 6.21 -3.95 -8.46
N ALA A 145 5.64 -2.93 -9.12
CA ALA A 145 6.41 -1.92 -9.85
C ALA A 145 7.29 -1.09 -8.90
N LEU A 146 6.76 -0.70 -7.74
CA LEU A 146 7.50 -0.01 -6.67
C LEU A 146 8.71 -0.83 -6.19
N HIS A 147 8.64 -2.16 -6.20
CA HIS A 147 9.78 -3.02 -5.86
C HIS A 147 10.75 -3.30 -7.01
N ARG A 148 10.25 -3.32 -8.27
CA ARG A 148 11.02 -3.79 -9.43
C ARG A 148 11.63 -2.68 -10.27
N ILE A 149 11.08 -1.48 -10.23
CA ILE A 149 11.60 -0.31 -10.97
C ILE A 149 12.54 0.44 -10.02
N PRO A 150 13.85 0.56 -10.32
CA PRO A 150 14.84 1.12 -9.39
C PRO A 150 14.47 2.50 -8.84
N ILE A 151 14.02 3.41 -9.70
CA ILE A 151 13.62 4.77 -9.30
C ILE A 151 12.42 4.75 -8.35
N LEU A 152 11.44 3.88 -8.60
CA LEU A 152 10.28 3.76 -7.71
C LEU A 152 10.65 3.12 -6.37
N TRP A 153 11.59 2.18 -6.39
CA TRP A 153 12.13 1.57 -5.18
C TRP A 153 12.82 2.58 -4.27
N GLU A 154 13.50 3.59 -4.83
CA GLU A 154 14.12 4.65 -4.02
C GLU A 154 13.11 5.37 -3.12
N PHE A 155 11.87 5.51 -3.59
CA PHE A 155 10.78 6.07 -2.79
C PHE A 155 10.12 5.02 -1.89
N HIS A 156 9.88 3.83 -2.41
CA HIS A 156 9.19 2.78 -1.66
C HIS A 156 10.02 2.18 -0.53
N LYS A 157 11.35 2.22 -0.62
CA LYS A 157 12.23 1.79 0.48
C LYS A 157 12.07 2.65 1.73
N VAL A 158 11.49 3.86 1.65
CA VAL A 158 11.10 4.66 2.83
C VAL A 158 10.12 3.87 3.68
N HIS A 159 9.12 3.23 3.06
CA HIS A 159 8.16 2.35 3.73
C HIS A 159 8.84 1.13 4.35
N HIS A 160 9.72 0.46 3.60
CA HIS A 160 10.49 -0.70 4.07
C HIS A 160 11.60 -0.35 5.09
N SER A 161 11.95 0.93 5.25
CA SER A 161 12.94 1.36 6.23
C SER A 161 12.49 1.23 7.68
N ALA A 162 11.22 0.90 7.93
CA ALA A 162 10.69 0.70 9.27
C ALA A 162 11.39 -0.48 9.97
N THR A 163 12.15 -0.19 11.02
CA THR A 163 12.76 -1.21 11.90
C THR A 163 11.77 -1.73 12.95
N THR A 164 10.65 -1.03 13.12
CA THR A 164 9.52 -1.39 13.99
C THR A 164 8.22 -1.10 13.25
N LEU A 165 7.31 -2.07 13.23
CA LEU A 165 6.00 -1.95 12.58
C LEU A 165 4.91 -1.60 13.61
N THR A 166 4.12 -0.58 13.29
CA THR A 166 2.88 -0.19 13.98
C THR A 166 1.78 0.08 12.96
N PRO A 167 0.49 0.14 13.35
CA PRO A 167 -0.57 0.42 12.38
C PRO A 167 -0.35 1.74 11.62
N LEU A 168 0.43 2.68 12.21
CA LEU A 168 0.82 3.93 11.59
C LEU A 168 1.90 3.80 10.51
N THR A 169 2.62 2.68 10.45
CA THR A 169 3.65 2.45 9.41
C THR A 169 3.06 2.44 8.00
N ILE A 170 1.74 2.27 7.83
CA ILE A 170 1.10 2.52 6.52
C ILE A 170 1.30 3.96 6.02
N PHE A 171 1.49 4.92 6.90
CA PHE A 171 1.70 6.33 6.56
C PHE A 171 3.17 6.69 6.38
N ARG A 172 4.07 5.72 6.48
CA ARG A 172 5.50 5.87 6.16
C ARG A 172 5.73 5.92 4.66
N THR A 173 5.02 6.82 4.00
CA THR A 173 4.92 6.92 2.55
C THR A 173 5.66 8.17 2.11
N HIS A 174 6.57 8.04 1.16
CA HIS A 174 7.19 9.20 0.53
C HIS A 174 6.14 9.98 -0.31
N PRO A 175 6.17 11.32 -0.38
CA PRO A 175 5.21 12.10 -1.19
C PRO A 175 5.07 11.63 -2.64
N VAL A 176 6.18 11.27 -3.29
CA VAL A 176 6.17 10.72 -4.65
C VAL A 176 5.40 9.40 -4.73
N GLU A 177 5.54 8.52 -3.75
CA GLU A 177 4.75 7.28 -3.69
C GLU A 177 3.26 7.59 -3.47
N ALA A 178 2.93 8.57 -2.63
CA ALA A 178 1.55 9.03 -2.44
C ALA A 178 0.93 9.57 -3.74
N ILE A 179 1.70 10.30 -4.56
CA ILE A 179 1.28 10.77 -5.89
C ILE A 179 1.04 9.58 -6.82
N VAL A 180 1.96 8.61 -6.87
CA VAL A 180 1.81 7.38 -7.70
C VAL A 180 0.51 6.64 -7.34
N PHE A 181 0.24 6.42 -6.06
CA PHE A 181 -1.00 5.77 -5.64
C PHE A 181 -2.25 6.63 -5.92
N SER A 182 -2.16 7.95 -5.80
CA SER A 182 -3.25 8.87 -6.11
C SER A 182 -3.60 8.88 -7.60
N MET A 183 -2.59 9.00 -8.47
CA MET A 183 -2.77 8.93 -9.93
C MET A 183 -3.31 7.58 -10.37
N ARG A 184 -2.78 6.48 -9.81
CA ARG A 184 -3.36 5.16 -10.06
C ARG A 184 -4.83 5.14 -9.65
N GLY A 185 -5.14 5.59 -8.43
CA GLY A 185 -6.51 5.60 -7.92
C GLY A 185 -7.45 6.41 -8.81
N ALA A 186 -7.01 7.57 -9.30
CA ALA A 186 -7.74 8.39 -10.26
C ALA A 186 -8.03 7.63 -11.56
N LEU A 187 -7.00 7.05 -12.17
CA LEU A 187 -7.12 6.32 -13.43
C LEU A 187 -8.00 5.08 -13.28
N VAL A 188 -7.71 4.23 -12.30
CA VAL A 188 -8.39 2.93 -12.14
C VAL A 188 -9.80 3.10 -11.60
N GLN A 189 -9.96 3.77 -10.46
CA GLN A 189 -11.28 3.92 -9.84
C GLN A 189 -12.16 4.84 -10.69
N GLY A 190 -11.59 5.92 -11.25
CA GLY A 190 -12.31 6.80 -12.17
C GLY A 190 -12.80 6.05 -13.40
N THR A 191 -11.97 5.24 -14.05
CA THR A 191 -12.39 4.43 -15.21
C THR A 191 -13.50 3.46 -14.85
N VAL A 192 -13.37 2.73 -13.75
CA VAL A 192 -14.40 1.78 -13.30
C VAL A 192 -15.70 2.50 -12.97
N VAL A 193 -15.64 3.65 -12.28
CA VAL A 193 -16.82 4.47 -11.95
C VAL A 193 -17.49 5.01 -13.22
N GLY A 194 -16.73 5.57 -14.16
CA GLY A 194 -17.26 6.10 -15.42
C GLY A 194 -17.92 5.03 -16.28
N ALA A 195 -17.27 3.88 -16.42
CA ALA A 195 -17.82 2.73 -17.13
C ALA A 195 -19.06 2.16 -16.42
N ALA A 196 -19.02 2.02 -15.10
CA ALA A 196 -20.17 1.53 -14.34
C ALA A 196 -21.34 2.51 -14.39
N PHE A 197 -21.10 3.82 -14.40
CA PHE A 197 -22.15 4.83 -14.56
C PHE A 197 -22.76 4.78 -15.97
N ALA A 198 -21.95 4.53 -17.00
CA ALA A 198 -22.44 4.33 -18.36
C ALA A 198 -23.37 3.09 -18.48
N VAL A 199 -23.12 2.05 -17.69
CA VAL A 199 -23.91 0.81 -17.71
C VAL A 199 -25.11 0.86 -16.77
N PHE A 200 -24.95 1.38 -15.55
CA PHE A 200 -25.96 1.30 -14.48
C PHE A 200 -26.74 2.61 -14.28
N GLY A 201 -26.29 3.71 -14.90
CA GLY A 201 -26.92 5.02 -14.76
C GLY A 201 -27.02 5.50 -13.31
N SER A 202 -28.15 6.11 -12.97
CA SER A 202 -28.44 6.65 -11.63
C SER A 202 -28.54 5.59 -10.53
N ASN A 203 -28.61 4.30 -10.87
CA ASN A 203 -28.63 3.21 -9.90
C ASN A 203 -27.24 2.85 -9.35
N LEU A 204 -26.19 3.54 -9.83
CA LEU A 204 -24.83 3.32 -9.37
C LEU A 204 -24.65 3.77 -7.91
N ASN A 205 -24.66 2.81 -7.00
CA ASN A 205 -24.38 3.04 -5.58
C ASN A 205 -23.34 2.04 -5.08
N LEU A 206 -22.62 2.39 -4.01
CA LEU A 206 -21.77 1.43 -3.30
C LEU A 206 -22.59 0.69 -2.26
N PHE A 207 -22.40 -0.63 -2.18
CA PHE A 207 -22.79 -1.39 -1.00
C PHE A 207 -21.86 -1.03 0.17
N THR A 208 -22.40 -0.41 1.22
CA THR A 208 -21.60 0.13 2.33
C THR A 208 -22.07 -0.32 3.70
N ILE A 209 -21.15 -0.32 4.66
CA ILE A 209 -21.43 -0.42 6.11
C ILE A 209 -20.83 0.84 6.73
N LEU A 210 -21.65 1.62 7.45
CA LEU A 210 -21.27 2.91 8.02
C LEU A 210 -20.67 3.88 6.98
N GLY A 211 -21.09 3.81 5.71
CA GLY A 211 -20.57 4.65 4.63
C GLY A 211 -19.19 4.21 4.08
N ALA A 212 -18.62 3.11 4.56
CA ALA A 212 -17.43 2.50 3.98
C ALA A 212 -17.80 1.30 3.10
N ASN A 213 -17.07 1.10 1.99
CA ASN A 213 -17.24 -0.06 1.12
C ASN A 213 -17.19 -1.36 1.95
N ILE A 214 -18.22 -2.21 1.84
CA ILE A 214 -18.35 -3.43 2.65
C ILE A 214 -17.14 -4.36 2.53
N LEU A 215 -16.54 -4.50 1.34
CA LEU A 215 -15.35 -5.35 1.15
C LEU A 215 -14.12 -4.78 1.85
N SER A 216 -13.99 -3.45 1.91
CA SER A 216 -12.96 -2.78 2.72
C SER A 216 -13.19 -3.00 4.21
N VAL A 217 -14.44 -2.92 4.67
CA VAL A 217 -14.81 -3.22 6.06
C VAL A 217 -14.45 -4.66 6.42
N LEU A 218 -14.82 -5.63 5.57
CA LEU A 218 -14.48 -7.04 5.77
C LEU A 218 -12.97 -7.26 5.80
N PHE A 219 -12.21 -6.58 4.94
CA PHE A 219 -10.75 -6.61 4.98
C PHE A 219 -10.20 -6.10 6.32
N HIS A 220 -10.80 -5.06 6.91
CA HIS A 220 -10.43 -4.59 8.26
C HIS A 220 -10.83 -5.60 9.34
N VAL A 221 -11.99 -6.24 9.21
CA VAL A 221 -12.49 -7.24 10.16
C VAL A 221 -11.57 -8.45 10.26
N VAL A 222 -10.93 -8.87 9.17
CA VAL A 222 -9.99 -10.00 9.20
C VAL A 222 -8.60 -9.63 9.77
N GLY A 223 -8.41 -8.40 10.27
CA GLY A 223 -7.19 -8.02 10.98
C GLY A 223 -6.17 -7.30 10.11
N SER A 224 -6.59 -6.65 9.03
CA SER A 224 -5.67 -5.95 8.13
C SER A 224 -4.87 -4.82 8.81
N ASN A 225 -5.30 -4.30 9.96
CA ASN A 225 -4.53 -3.36 10.79
C ASN A 225 -3.33 -4.01 11.50
N LEU A 226 -3.33 -5.33 11.68
CA LEU A 226 -2.20 -6.05 12.26
C LEU A 226 -1.06 -6.28 11.26
N ARG A 227 -1.29 -6.10 9.95
CA ARG A 227 -0.28 -6.33 8.89
C ARG A 227 0.93 -5.41 9.00
N HIS A 228 0.75 -4.26 9.65
CA HIS A 228 1.81 -3.35 10.08
C HIS A 228 1.75 -3.31 11.60
N SER A 229 2.22 -4.35 12.28
CA SER A 229 2.28 -4.36 13.74
C SER A 229 3.31 -5.36 14.22
N HIS A 230 3.66 -5.33 15.49
CA HIS A 230 4.47 -6.36 16.13
C HIS A 230 3.67 -7.63 16.49
N ILE A 231 2.38 -7.69 16.19
CA ILE A 231 1.51 -8.86 16.42
C ILE A 231 1.41 -9.67 15.12
N GLN A 232 1.94 -10.90 15.14
CA GLN A 232 1.89 -11.79 13.99
C GLN A 232 0.60 -12.62 13.98
N LEU A 233 -0.41 -12.17 13.22
CA LEU A 233 -1.59 -12.95 12.89
C LEU A 233 -1.34 -13.74 11.59
N ARG A 234 -1.35 -15.06 11.70
CA ARG A 234 -1.23 -15.99 10.57
C ARG A 234 -2.60 -16.55 10.24
N TYR A 235 -2.88 -16.74 8.96
CA TYR A 235 -4.06 -17.49 8.55
C TYR A 235 -3.70 -18.96 8.33
N PRO A 236 -4.67 -19.87 8.33
CA PRO A 236 -4.46 -21.23 7.84
C PRO A 236 -3.92 -21.19 6.40
N ARG A 237 -3.04 -22.13 6.05
CA ARG A 237 -2.38 -22.16 4.72
C ARG A 237 -3.36 -22.13 3.54
N GLY A 238 -4.54 -22.75 3.69
CA GLY A 238 -5.59 -22.71 2.66
C GLY A 238 -6.09 -21.27 2.40
N LEU A 239 -6.25 -20.48 3.46
CA LEU A 239 -6.71 -19.10 3.35
C LEU A 239 -5.60 -18.15 2.88
N GLU A 240 -4.35 -18.40 3.25
CA GLU A 240 -3.18 -17.62 2.78
C GLU A 240 -2.95 -17.68 1.26
N ARG A 241 -3.61 -18.60 0.55
CA ARG A 241 -3.63 -18.68 -0.92
C ARG A 241 -4.58 -17.65 -1.55
N TRP A 242 -5.59 -17.20 -0.82
CA TRP A 242 -6.63 -16.31 -1.32
C TRP A 242 -6.56 -14.92 -0.70
N LEU A 243 -6.34 -14.84 0.62
CA LEU A 243 -6.24 -13.59 1.36
C LEU A 243 -4.84 -13.42 1.94
N VAL A 244 -4.31 -12.20 1.88
CA VAL A 244 -3.04 -11.85 2.51
C VAL A 244 -3.25 -11.84 4.03
N SER A 245 -2.56 -12.73 4.74
CA SER A 245 -2.52 -12.67 6.19
C SER A 245 -1.63 -11.51 6.67
N PRO A 246 -1.90 -10.93 7.85
CA PRO A 246 -1.00 -9.94 8.44
C PRO A 246 0.46 -10.41 8.49
N ALA A 247 0.68 -11.69 8.80
CA ALA A 247 2.01 -12.27 8.82
C ALA A 247 2.65 -12.42 7.44
N GLN A 248 1.89 -12.66 6.36
CA GLN A 248 2.42 -12.65 4.99
C GLN A 248 2.91 -11.25 4.58
N HIS A 249 2.17 -10.20 4.98
CA HIS A 249 2.58 -8.82 4.73
C HIS A 249 3.79 -8.43 5.57
N GLN A 250 3.83 -8.81 6.86
CA GLN A 250 5.00 -8.59 7.72
C GLN A 250 6.25 -9.29 7.16
N LEU A 251 6.08 -10.51 6.64
CA LEU A 251 7.14 -11.28 6.00
C LEU A 251 7.77 -10.52 4.83
N HIS A 252 6.94 -9.90 3.99
CA HIS A 252 7.37 -9.04 2.90
C HIS A 252 8.20 -7.82 3.36
N HIS A 253 8.00 -7.34 4.59
CA HIS A 253 8.78 -6.25 5.21
C HIS A 253 10.14 -6.70 5.77
N SER A 254 10.42 -8.00 5.81
CA SER A 254 11.62 -8.49 6.47
C SER A 254 12.90 -8.23 5.67
N VAL A 255 14.03 -8.22 6.37
CA VAL A 255 15.37 -8.16 5.77
C VAL A 255 15.88 -9.50 5.21
N SER A 256 15.16 -10.61 5.42
CA SER A 256 15.60 -11.94 4.97
C SER A 256 15.51 -12.07 3.45
N GLU A 257 16.60 -12.49 2.81
CA GLU A 257 16.68 -12.60 1.34
C GLU A 257 15.59 -13.50 0.73
N GLU A 258 15.23 -14.59 1.41
CA GLU A 258 14.17 -15.52 0.95
C GLU A 258 12.78 -14.85 0.82
N HIS A 259 12.57 -13.70 1.47
CA HIS A 259 11.32 -12.95 1.43
C HIS A 259 11.34 -11.80 0.41
N PHE A 260 12.47 -11.55 -0.25
CA PHE A 260 12.58 -10.46 -1.22
C PHE A 260 11.67 -10.71 -2.43
N ASP A 261 11.00 -9.64 -2.86
CA ASP A 261 10.08 -9.65 -3.99
C ASP A 261 8.95 -10.71 -3.87
N LYS A 262 8.49 -10.95 -2.64
CA LYS A 262 7.36 -11.83 -2.33
C LYS A 262 6.18 -11.07 -1.74
N ASN A 263 4.96 -11.60 -1.88
CA ASN A 263 3.72 -11.13 -1.25
C ASN A 263 3.42 -9.64 -1.51
N PHE A 264 3.22 -9.26 -2.77
CA PHE A 264 2.82 -7.89 -3.15
C PHE A 264 1.33 -7.62 -3.01
N GLY A 265 0.50 -8.65 -2.82
CA GLY A 265 -0.94 -8.50 -2.60
C GLY A 265 -1.27 -7.59 -1.41
N VAL A 266 -2.41 -6.90 -1.49
CA VAL A 266 -2.89 -6.05 -0.40
C VAL A 266 -4.02 -6.74 0.35
N ALA A 267 -5.13 -7.06 -0.32
CA ALA A 267 -6.20 -7.89 0.24
C ALA A 267 -6.10 -9.34 -0.23
N PHE A 268 -5.96 -9.56 -1.55
CA PHE A 268 -5.89 -10.89 -2.12
C PHE A 268 -4.45 -11.35 -2.38
N SER A 269 -4.09 -12.53 -1.88
CA SER A 269 -2.80 -13.19 -2.14
C SER A 269 -2.86 -14.11 -3.36
N CYS A 270 -4.04 -14.31 -3.96
CA CYS A 270 -4.17 -15.07 -5.20
C CYS A 270 -3.42 -14.40 -6.37
N TRP A 271 -3.30 -13.07 -6.35
CA TRP A 271 -2.45 -12.34 -7.30
C TRP A 271 -0.99 -12.80 -7.21
N ASP A 272 -0.48 -12.98 -5.99
CA ASP A 272 0.87 -13.49 -5.79
C ASP A 272 1.05 -14.93 -6.28
N LEU A 273 0.01 -15.77 -6.17
CA LEU A 273 0.04 -17.12 -6.74
C LEU A 273 0.07 -17.09 -8.26
N ILE A 274 -0.82 -16.31 -8.88
CA ILE A 274 -0.92 -16.16 -10.34
C ILE A 274 0.42 -15.68 -10.92
N HIS A 275 1.13 -14.83 -10.19
CA HIS A 275 2.35 -14.17 -10.67
C HIS A 275 3.66 -14.73 -10.11
N GLY A 276 3.60 -15.83 -9.35
CA GLY A 276 4.78 -16.54 -8.83
C GLY A 276 5.55 -15.79 -7.72
N THR A 277 4.89 -14.88 -7.01
CA THR A 277 5.47 -14.06 -5.94
C THR A 277 4.96 -14.46 -4.55
N HIS A 278 4.17 -15.53 -4.45
CA HIS A 278 3.61 -15.99 -3.18
C HIS A 278 4.66 -16.60 -2.26
N HIS A 279 4.54 -16.30 -0.97
CA HIS A 279 5.27 -16.92 0.12
C HIS A 279 4.38 -17.08 1.35
N PHE A 280 4.28 -18.29 1.90
CA PHE A 280 3.50 -18.55 3.11
C PHE A 280 4.10 -17.89 4.35
N SER A 281 3.26 -17.53 5.32
CA SER A 281 3.77 -17.02 6.59
C SER A 281 4.41 -18.13 7.43
N GLN A 282 5.44 -17.76 8.19
CA GLN A 282 6.18 -18.67 9.07
C GLN A 282 6.09 -18.21 10.53
N ALA A 283 6.11 -19.15 11.48
CA ALA A 283 6.12 -18.86 12.92
C ALA A 283 7.54 -18.51 13.39
N ARG A 284 8.11 -17.43 12.87
CA ARG A 284 9.44 -16.96 13.23
C ARG A 284 9.45 -15.48 13.54
N ARG A 285 10.36 -15.08 14.43
CA ARG A 285 10.64 -13.67 14.67
C ARG A 285 11.26 -13.08 13.41
N LEU A 286 10.69 -11.97 12.93
CA LEU A 286 11.19 -11.23 11.78
C LEU A 286 12.01 -10.04 12.25
N THR A 287 13.03 -9.70 11.46
CA THR A 287 13.78 -8.46 11.56
C THR A 287 13.39 -7.58 10.38
N TYR A 288 13.15 -6.30 10.63
CA TYR A 288 12.67 -5.33 9.64
C TYR A 288 13.70 -4.21 9.44
N GLY A 289 13.56 -3.45 8.35
CA GLY A 289 14.46 -2.39 7.94
C GLY A 289 15.07 -2.66 6.58
N LEU A 290 16.20 -2.00 6.29
CA LEU A 290 16.98 -2.24 5.06
C LEU A 290 18.20 -3.11 5.41
N THR A 291 18.61 -4.02 4.51
CA THR A 291 19.77 -4.92 4.70
C THR A 291 21.11 -4.18 4.73
N GLU A 292 22.15 -4.84 5.26
CA GLU A 292 23.49 -4.34 5.68
C GLU A 292 24.23 -3.35 4.75
N ASN A 293 23.96 -3.29 3.45
CA ASN A 293 24.40 -2.15 2.62
C ASN A 293 23.79 -0.79 3.06
N TYR A 294 22.79 -0.87 3.92
CA TYR A 294 22.22 0.16 4.79
C TYR A 294 22.14 -0.44 6.19
N ASN A 295 23.28 -0.52 6.89
CA ASN A 295 23.39 -0.90 8.32
C ASN A 295 22.07 -0.68 9.08
N VAL A 296 21.44 -1.74 9.59
CA VAL A 296 20.12 -1.69 10.26
C VAL A 296 20.15 -0.69 11.43
N ASP A 297 21.31 -0.56 12.09
CA ASP A 297 21.58 0.38 13.18
C ASP A 297 21.88 1.83 12.73
N ARG A 298 21.95 2.08 11.42
CA ARG A 298 22.21 3.40 10.80
C ARG A 298 21.09 3.86 9.88
N VAL A 299 19.92 3.22 9.89
CA VAL A 299 18.76 3.74 9.17
C VAL A 299 18.36 5.06 9.80
N ASN A 300 18.68 6.15 9.11
CA ASN A 300 18.40 7.48 9.61
C ASN A 300 16.89 7.77 9.46
N HIS A 301 16.20 7.84 10.61
CA HIS A 301 14.76 8.07 10.70
C HIS A 301 14.38 9.56 10.77
N THR A 302 15.32 10.48 10.52
CA THR A 302 14.98 11.91 10.44
C THR A 302 14.10 12.18 9.22
N LEU A 303 13.15 13.10 9.38
CA LEU A 303 12.24 13.47 8.29
C LEU A 303 13.01 13.97 7.06
N SER A 304 14.06 14.78 7.26
CA SER A 304 14.92 15.27 6.18
C SER A 304 15.58 14.13 5.41
N HIS A 305 16.12 13.12 6.10
CA HIS A 305 16.71 11.96 5.42
C HIS A 305 15.67 11.20 4.60
N LEU A 306 14.49 10.93 5.19
CA LEU A 306 13.41 10.19 4.54
C LEU A 306 12.81 10.92 3.34
N LEU A 307 12.93 12.24 3.25
CA LEU A 307 12.48 13.05 2.11
C LEU A 307 13.56 13.24 1.04
N PHE A 308 14.79 13.60 1.43
CA PHE A 308 15.81 14.03 0.47
C PHE A 308 16.71 12.89 -0.02
N ALA A 309 17.02 11.89 0.81
CA ALA A 309 17.89 10.79 0.39
C ALA A 309 17.29 9.97 -0.79
N PRO A 310 15.98 9.65 -0.80
CA PRO A 310 15.31 9.06 -1.96
C PRO A 310 15.44 9.88 -3.24
N LEU A 311 15.32 11.20 -3.17
CA LEU A 311 15.41 12.08 -4.34
C LEU A 311 16.81 12.05 -4.95
N THR A 312 17.85 12.16 -4.11
CA THR A 312 19.24 12.05 -4.57
C THR A 312 19.52 10.68 -5.20
N ALA A 313 19.03 9.60 -4.59
CA ALA A 313 19.24 8.26 -5.11
C ALA A 313 18.46 7.98 -6.41
N ALA A 314 17.24 8.51 -6.52
CA ALA A 314 16.43 8.46 -7.74
C ALA A 314 17.11 9.22 -8.89
N TYR A 315 17.66 10.40 -8.62
CA TYR A 315 18.45 11.16 -9.59
C TYR A 315 19.66 10.36 -10.09
N ARG A 316 20.41 9.71 -9.19
CA ARG A 316 21.53 8.84 -9.59
C ARG A 316 21.06 7.69 -10.49
N CYS A 317 19.95 7.04 -10.15
CA CYS A 317 19.38 5.97 -10.99
C CYS A 317 19.04 6.47 -12.41
N LEU A 318 18.43 7.66 -12.52
CA LEU A 318 18.10 8.29 -13.80
C LEU A 318 19.36 8.65 -14.60
N SER A 319 20.34 9.27 -13.96
CA SER A 319 21.60 9.65 -14.60
C SER A 319 22.35 8.43 -15.14
N HIS A 320 22.44 7.34 -14.35
CA HIS A 320 23.05 6.09 -14.82
C HIS A 320 22.29 5.46 -15.98
N PHE A 321 20.95 5.48 -15.95
CA PHE A 321 20.12 5.02 -17.06
C PHE A 321 20.40 5.82 -18.34
N ALA A 322 20.40 7.15 -18.24
CA ALA A 322 20.65 8.04 -19.37
C ALA A 322 22.05 7.84 -19.96
N CYS A 323 23.10 7.79 -19.12
CA CYS A 323 24.47 7.53 -19.58
C CYS A 323 24.60 6.17 -20.29
N SER A 324 23.96 5.12 -19.75
CA SER A 324 23.97 3.79 -20.36
C SER A 324 23.25 3.79 -21.71
N ALA A 325 22.10 4.46 -21.81
CA ALA A 325 21.35 4.59 -23.06
C ALA A 325 22.15 5.36 -24.13
N CYS A 326 22.75 6.49 -23.78
CA CYS A 326 23.59 7.27 -24.70
C CYS A 326 24.80 6.45 -25.19
N SER A 327 25.46 5.73 -24.29
CA SER A 327 26.61 4.87 -24.64
C SER A 327 26.19 3.73 -25.60
N SER A 328 25.00 3.15 -25.39
CA SER A 328 24.45 2.11 -26.27
C SER A 328 24.06 2.65 -27.65
N LEU A 329 23.60 3.89 -27.75
CA LEU A 329 23.24 4.54 -29.01
C LEU A 329 24.48 4.97 -29.82
N ALA A 330 25.56 5.36 -29.13
CA ALA A 330 26.83 5.72 -29.76
C ALA A 330 27.58 4.50 -30.34
N ALA A 331 27.41 3.32 -29.74
CA ALA A 331 27.92 2.06 -30.27
C ALA A 331 27.00 1.52 -31.39
N LYS A 332 27.21 1.94 -32.64
CA LYS A 332 26.45 1.53 -33.83
C LYS A 332 26.12 0.01 -33.82
N GLY A 333 24.84 -0.33 -33.69
CA GLY A 333 24.31 -1.70 -33.86
C GLY A 333 23.63 -2.35 -32.63
N GLY A 334 23.58 -1.71 -31.47
CA GLY A 334 23.05 -2.34 -30.24
C GLY A 334 21.57 -2.04 -29.96
N LYS A 335 20.70 -3.08 -30.00
CA LYS A 335 19.35 -3.04 -29.39
C LYS A 335 19.45 -2.40 -28.00
N ILE A 336 18.51 -1.50 -27.65
CA ILE A 336 18.34 -1.01 -26.27
C ILE A 336 18.05 -2.23 -25.39
N THR A 337 19.09 -2.80 -24.79
CA THR A 337 18.93 -3.96 -23.93
C THR A 337 18.38 -3.46 -22.61
N SER A 338 17.05 -3.52 -22.48
CA SER A 338 16.21 -3.52 -21.29
C SER A 338 16.78 -2.94 -19.98
N TRP A 339 15.96 -2.19 -19.24
CA TRP A 339 16.14 -1.76 -17.84
C TRP A 339 16.91 -2.72 -16.91
N ALA A 340 16.90 -4.03 -17.18
CA ALA A 340 17.70 -5.04 -16.50
C ALA A 340 19.22 -4.79 -16.46
N ARG A 341 19.81 -4.03 -17.39
CA ARG A 341 21.28 -3.82 -17.44
C ARG A 341 21.79 -2.57 -16.69
N VAL A 342 20.89 -1.68 -16.26
CA VAL A 342 21.22 -0.50 -15.42
C VAL A 342 21.43 -0.88 -13.94
N ARG A 343 21.51 -2.18 -13.65
CA ARG A 343 21.73 -2.75 -12.32
C ARG A 343 23.14 -2.56 -11.72
N SER A 344 24.08 -1.94 -12.43
CA SER A 344 25.51 -2.10 -12.12
C SER A 344 26.26 -0.89 -11.55
N THR A 345 25.60 0.20 -11.14
CA THR A 345 26.33 1.38 -10.61
C THR A 345 25.69 2.09 -9.42
N THR A 346 24.39 1.90 -9.18
CA THR A 346 23.81 2.04 -7.84
C THR A 346 23.75 0.64 -7.25
N GLN A 347 24.72 0.26 -6.40
CA GLN A 347 24.68 -1.03 -5.69
C GLN A 347 23.48 -1.08 -4.73
N VAL A 348 22.30 -1.33 -5.28
CA VAL A 348 21.40 -2.33 -4.74
C VAL A 348 21.98 -3.66 -5.21
N VAL A 349 22.91 -4.22 -4.44
CA VAL A 349 23.15 -5.67 -4.52
C VAL A 349 21.84 -6.31 -4.08
N ARG A 350 21.00 -6.70 -5.04
CA ARG A 350 20.16 -7.88 -4.87
C ARG A 350 20.89 -9.01 -5.59
N PRO A 351 21.10 -10.18 -4.94
CA PRO A 351 21.70 -11.35 -5.57
C PRO A 351 21.03 -11.63 -6.92
N GLY A 352 21.82 -12.14 -7.84
CA GLY A 352 21.53 -12.26 -9.27
C GLY A 352 20.07 -12.55 -9.61
N SER A 353 19.60 -11.87 -10.66
CA SER A 353 18.55 -12.44 -11.50
C SER A 353 18.93 -13.89 -11.79
N PHE A 354 18.15 -14.83 -11.25
CA PHE A 354 18.06 -16.16 -11.82
C PHE A 354 17.74 -15.98 -13.30
N GLN A 355 18.77 -16.12 -14.13
CA GLN A 355 18.57 -16.78 -15.41
C GLN A 355 17.91 -18.11 -15.05
N SER A 356 16.70 -18.33 -15.56
CA SER A 356 16.20 -19.68 -15.70
C SER A 356 17.23 -20.44 -16.53
N GLN A 357 18.09 -21.21 -15.87
CA GLN A 357 18.82 -22.28 -16.52
C GLN A 357 18.10 -23.59 -16.22
N LYS A 358 17.62 -24.16 -17.33
CA LYS A 358 16.93 -25.44 -17.55
C LYS A 358 15.43 -25.45 -17.32
#